data_AF-A0A3D1A8S3-F1
#
_entry.id   AF-A0A3D1A8S3-F1
#
_cell.length_a   1.000
_cell.length_b   1.000
_cell.length_c   1.000
_cell.angle_alpha   90.00
_cell.angle_beta   90.00
_cell.angle_gamma   90.00
#
_symmetry.space_group_name_H-M   'P 1'
#
loop_
_entity.id
_entity.type
_entity.pdbx_description
1 polymer ?
#
loop_
_entity_poly.entity_id
_entity_poly.type
_entity_poly.pdbx_seq_one_letter_code
_entity_poly.pdbx_strand_id
1 'polypeptide(L)'
;MKILISLIIPFAFCPGLSAFELQVLRASQLTSQPRFEIPLPSPERVEAPRAAASYAAYQVSGVEVVVPHIGNGYNLLAALRAGENVDSKLRAAFGAPAGAKAVPVQPQSKAELELAAANPGAAIVSLNAFLPANAAALFNREPNFGGPNCFNAALTAAGLMEPRKLRHVGNPEADQLLSMYYKKVPSSSLKPGDVLVLNGGDHGVYYLGGGLIFHKKSYLKHHLYRIARLEKAYYPEPNEWKPGPFDGGSPFNNAEEIRQTEAWRPTGATYGYGQASPAETAKVNTILFLTEHIEKQAPNWALAKNLGYFTERLMENLLSDWSALAKSPNPVLRAYYTRLASFRDQANQSIETELLSSPHAQGNAYEILKGVWLPRNDYSRGLVGQLLAIYGKDPAGLERTLDAIGAKFEGSPLEQIKAAN
;
A
#
# COMPACT_ATOMS: atom_id res chain seq x y z
N MET A 1 3.51 -4.45 -63.53
CA MET A 1 3.49 -3.08 -64.08
C MET A 1 2.09 -2.77 -64.56
N LYS A 2 1.39 -1.81 -63.95
CA LYS A 2 0.06 -1.28 -64.35
C LYS A 2 -0.01 0.20 -63.94
N ILE A 3 -0.96 0.96 -64.51
CA ILE A 3 -0.82 2.41 -64.73
C ILE A 3 -2.16 3.15 -64.48
N LEU A 4 -2.08 4.31 -63.80
CA LEU A 4 -3.04 5.46 -63.78
C LEU A 4 -4.48 5.26 -63.19
N ILE A 5 -4.92 6.06 -62.20
CA ILE A 5 -5.63 7.40 -62.22
C ILE A 5 -7.18 7.27 -62.34
N SER A 6 -8.07 8.01 -61.63
CA SER A 6 -7.95 9.09 -60.62
C SER A 6 -9.27 9.42 -59.86
N LEU A 7 -9.15 10.14 -58.71
CA LEU A 7 -10.17 10.98 -58.00
C LEU A 7 -11.46 10.27 -57.48
N ILE A 8 -12.32 10.80 -56.56
CA ILE A 8 -12.78 12.18 -56.20
C ILE A 8 -12.89 12.38 -54.65
N ILE A 9 -12.94 13.64 -54.18
CA ILE A 9 -12.95 14.22 -52.80
C ILE A 9 -13.85 15.52 -52.83
N PRO A 10 -14.49 16.12 -51.76
CA PRO A 10 -14.39 16.01 -50.27
C PRO A 10 -15.76 15.94 -49.50
N PHE A 11 -15.78 16.35 -48.21
CA PHE A 11 -16.91 16.72 -47.29
C PHE A 11 -17.66 15.59 -46.52
N ALA A 12 -18.13 15.75 -45.26
CA ALA A 12 -17.87 16.74 -44.19
C ALA A 12 -18.46 16.32 -42.79
N PHE A 13 -18.12 17.11 -41.74
CA PHE A 13 -18.78 17.27 -40.41
C PHE A 13 -18.74 16.15 -39.34
N CYS A 14 -18.20 16.52 -38.17
CA CYS A 14 -18.73 16.14 -36.84
C CYS A 14 -19.84 17.16 -36.46
N PRO A 15 -20.86 16.81 -35.64
CA PRO A 15 -20.72 16.55 -34.19
C PRO A 15 -21.47 15.25 -33.79
N GLY A 16 -21.83 14.92 -32.54
CA GLY A 16 -21.77 15.58 -31.23
C GLY A 16 -22.40 14.69 -30.14
N LEU A 17 -22.30 15.09 -28.87
CA LEU A 17 -22.88 14.35 -27.73
C LEU A 17 -24.41 14.51 -27.64
N SER A 18 -25.11 13.43 -27.31
CA SER A 18 -26.38 13.46 -26.58
C SER A 18 -26.40 12.33 -25.54
N ALA A 19 -27.06 12.58 -24.41
CA ALA A 19 -27.11 11.64 -23.28
C ALA A 19 -28.54 11.49 -22.77
N PHE A 20 -28.81 10.37 -22.10
CA PHE A 20 -30.07 9.97 -21.47
C PHE A 20 -31.29 9.80 -22.39
N GLU A 21 -31.73 8.55 -22.52
CA GLU A 21 -33.16 8.24 -22.40
C GLU A 21 -33.32 6.85 -21.72
N LEU A 22 -34.08 6.80 -20.62
CA LEU A 22 -34.34 5.58 -19.86
C LEU A 22 -35.70 5.00 -20.26
N GLN A 23 -35.73 3.82 -20.87
CA GLN A 23 -37.00 3.15 -21.18
C GLN A 23 -37.57 2.45 -19.93
N VAL A 24 -38.84 2.75 -19.64
CA VAL A 24 -39.54 2.31 -18.43
C VAL A 24 -40.05 0.87 -18.59
N LEU A 25 -39.43 -0.07 -17.87
CA LEU A 25 -40.01 -1.40 -17.64
C LEU A 25 -41.24 -1.28 -16.75
N ARG A 26 -42.40 -1.71 -17.26
CA ARG A 26 -43.68 -1.66 -16.52
C ARG A 26 -43.88 -2.92 -15.68
N ALA A 27 -44.39 -2.77 -14.46
CA ALA A 27 -44.60 -3.84 -13.49
C ALA A 27 -45.73 -4.84 -13.83
N SER A 28 -46.10 -4.97 -15.11
CA SER A 28 -47.20 -5.80 -15.62
C SER A 28 -46.72 -7.00 -16.45
N GLN A 29 -45.45 -7.42 -16.31
CA GLN A 29 -44.82 -8.50 -17.09
C GLN A 29 -44.26 -9.64 -16.24
N LEU A 30 -44.62 -9.73 -14.95
CA LEU A 30 -44.20 -10.81 -14.04
C LEU A 30 -45.40 -11.46 -13.32
N THR A 31 -46.23 -12.14 -14.12
CA THR A 31 -47.17 -13.18 -13.70
C THR A 31 -47.00 -14.37 -14.66
N SER A 32 -47.13 -15.64 -14.25
CA SER A 32 -47.32 -16.23 -12.92
C SER A 32 -46.91 -17.71 -12.95
N GLN A 33 -46.39 -18.25 -11.84
CA GLN A 33 -46.41 -19.70 -11.56
C GLN A 33 -46.51 -19.95 -10.04
N PRO A 34 -47.34 -20.91 -9.58
CA PRO A 34 -47.35 -21.34 -8.18
C PRO A 34 -46.18 -22.28 -7.88
N ARG A 35 -45.68 -22.25 -6.63
CA ARG A 35 -44.77 -23.27 -6.10
C ARG A 35 -45.35 -23.84 -4.81
N PHE A 36 -45.19 -25.15 -4.63
CA PHE A 36 -45.58 -25.86 -3.41
C PHE A 36 -44.62 -25.50 -2.28
N GLU A 37 -45.17 -25.21 -1.09
CA GLU A 37 -44.38 -25.14 0.14
C GLU A 37 -44.21 -26.55 0.72
N ILE A 38 -42.97 -27.00 0.86
CA ILE A 38 -42.61 -28.13 1.70
C ILE A 38 -41.94 -27.55 2.94
N PRO A 39 -42.47 -27.76 4.16
CA PRO A 39 -41.87 -27.23 5.37
C PRO A 39 -40.56 -27.99 5.67
N LEU A 40 -39.44 -27.38 5.28
CA LEU A 40 -38.12 -27.81 5.74
C LEU A 40 -37.99 -27.51 7.24
N PRO A 41 -37.30 -28.36 8.02
CA PRO A 41 -37.04 -28.08 9.43
C PRO A 41 -36.24 -26.78 9.55
N SER A 42 -36.64 -25.91 10.50
CA SER A 42 -35.97 -24.64 10.74
C SER A 42 -34.47 -24.85 10.92
N PRO A 43 -33.59 -24.16 10.17
CA PRO A 43 -32.18 -24.16 10.50
C PRO A 43 -32.03 -23.59 11.92
N GLU A 44 -31.18 -24.23 12.73
CA GLU A 44 -30.75 -23.67 14.00
C GLU A 44 -30.21 -22.25 13.75
N ARG A 45 -30.45 -21.34 14.70
CA ARG A 45 -29.95 -19.96 14.57
C ARG A 45 -28.42 -19.98 14.52
N VAL A 46 -27.87 -19.90 13.32
CA VAL A 46 -26.58 -19.28 13.08
C VAL A 46 -26.71 -17.86 13.60
N GLU A 47 -26.23 -17.61 14.81
CA GLU A 47 -26.35 -16.29 15.43
C GLU A 47 -25.63 -15.27 14.55
N ALA A 48 -26.41 -14.36 13.96
CA ALA A 48 -25.86 -13.21 13.27
C ALA A 48 -24.97 -12.47 14.29
N PRO A 49 -23.69 -12.22 13.96
CA PRO A 49 -22.75 -11.69 14.94
C PRO A 49 -23.28 -10.36 15.49
N ARG A 50 -23.27 -10.23 16.83
CA ARG A 50 -23.52 -8.96 17.51
C ARG A 50 -22.40 -7.98 17.17
N ALA A 51 -22.51 -7.34 16.00
CA ALA A 51 -21.71 -6.20 15.62
C ALA A 51 -22.11 -5.02 16.51
N ALA A 52 -21.38 -4.86 17.60
CA ALA A 52 -21.40 -3.66 18.42
C ALA A 52 -21.04 -2.46 17.55
N ALA A 53 -21.57 -1.27 17.85
CA ALA A 53 -21.46 -0.11 16.94
C ALA A 53 -20.00 0.35 16.74
N SER A 54 -19.10 -0.07 17.63
CA SER A 54 -17.69 0.32 17.67
C SER A 54 -16.70 -0.81 17.39
N TYR A 55 -17.13 -2.07 17.26
CA TYR A 55 -16.23 -3.20 17.03
C TYR A 55 -16.86 -4.43 16.34
N ALA A 56 -16.02 -5.19 15.63
CA ALA A 56 -16.34 -6.53 15.18
C ALA A 56 -15.77 -7.60 16.12
N ALA A 57 -16.50 -8.71 16.31
CA ALA A 57 -16.07 -9.86 17.10
C ALA A 57 -15.81 -11.07 16.18
N TYR A 58 -14.66 -11.74 16.37
CA TYR A 58 -14.23 -12.89 15.58
C TYR A 58 -13.78 -14.04 16.48
N GLN A 59 -14.29 -15.25 16.23
CA GLN A 59 -13.89 -16.45 16.96
C GLN A 59 -12.56 -16.99 16.44
N VAL A 60 -11.51 -16.95 17.26
CA VAL A 60 -10.15 -17.43 16.95
C VAL A 60 -9.78 -18.52 17.94
N SER A 61 -9.72 -19.77 17.48
CA SER A 61 -9.40 -20.96 18.30
C SER A 61 -10.23 -21.10 19.59
N GLY A 62 -11.51 -20.70 19.55
CA GLY A 62 -12.41 -20.70 20.70
C GLY A 62 -12.09 -19.60 21.73
N VAL A 63 -11.72 -18.43 21.23
CA VAL A 63 -11.57 -17.16 21.96
C VAL A 63 -12.24 -16.07 21.13
N GLU A 64 -13.05 -15.22 21.75
CA GLU A 64 -13.61 -14.05 21.07
C GLU A 64 -12.58 -12.92 20.98
N VAL A 65 -12.02 -12.73 19.78
CA VAL A 65 -11.09 -11.66 19.45
C VAL A 65 -11.88 -10.48 18.89
N VAL A 66 -11.78 -9.34 19.56
CA VAL A 66 -12.52 -8.13 19.26
C VAL A 66 -11.61 -7.12 18.55
N VAL A 67 -12.06 -6.65 17.38
CA VAL A 67 -11.36 -5.70 16.52
C VAL A 67 -12.16 -4.39 16.50
N PRO A 68 -11.66 -3.31 17.14
CA PRO A 68 -12.28 -2.00 17.03
C PRO A 68 -12.42 -1.53 15.58
N HIS A 69 -13.55 -0.92 15.25
CA HIS A 69 -13.74 -0.25 13.98
C HIS A 69 -12.90 1.02 13.88
N ILE A 70 -12.91 1.62 12.69
CA ILE A 70 -12.22 2.87 12.36
C ILE A 70 -12.50 3.93 13.44
N GLY A 71 -11.45 4.57 13.98
CA GLY A 71 -11.54 5.61 15.02
C GLY A 71 -11.96 5.14 16.43
N ASN A 72 -12.27 3.86 16.65
CA ASN A 72 -12.90 3.39 17.89
C ASN A 72 -11.94 2.76 18.93
N GLY A 73 -10.64 2.60 18.62
CA GLY A 73 -9.60 2.11 19.56
C GLY A 73 -8.39 1.46 18.88
N TYR A 74 -7.22 1.44 19.54
CA TYR A 74 -5.94 0.96 18.98
C TYR A 74 -5.48 -0.41 19.51
N ASN A 75 -6.30 -1.07 20.33
CA ASN A 75 -6.05 -2.39 20.87
C ASN A 75 -6.84 -3.43 20.09
N LEU A 76 -6.20 -4.55 19.72
CA LEU A 76 -6.92 -5.81 19.57
C LEU A 76 -7.39 -6.25 20.96
N LEU A 77 -8.63 -6.67 21.13
CA LEU A 77 -9.26 -6.82 22.45
C LEU A 77 -9.81 -8.23 22.70
N ALA A 78 -10.02 -8.54 23.97
CA ALA A 78 -10.98 -9.55 24.44
C ALA A 78 -11.58 -9.11 25.78
N ALA A 79 -12.68 -9.75 26.17
CA ALA A 79 -13.22 -9.73 27.53
C ALA A 79 -13.00 -11.11 28.17
N LEU A 80 -12.31 -11.16 29.31
CA LEU A 80 -11.99 -12.41 30.02
C LEU A 80 -12.61 -12.44 31.41
N ARG A 81 -13.25 -13.55 31.77
CA ARG A 81 -13.82 -13.77 33.10
C ARG A 81 -12.76 -14.30 34.08
N ALA A 82 -13.04 -14.19 35.38
CA ALA A 82 -12.13 -14.70 36.41
C ALA A 82 -11.83 -16.20 36.22
N GLY A 83 -10.54 -16.55 36.11
CA GLY A 83 -10.08 -17.92 35.88
C GLY A 83 -9.89 -18.31 34.41
N GLU A 84 -10.34 -17.49 33.44
CA GLU A 84 -10.10 -17.76 32.02
C GLU A 84 -8.63 -17.44 31.63
N ASN A 85 -7.95 -18.40 31.01
CA ASN A 85 -6.63 -18.20 30.41
C ASN A 85 -6.68 -18.57 28.93
N VAL A 86 -6.41 -17.59 28.08
CA VAL A 86 -6.44 -17.70 26.61
C VAL A 86 -5.04 -17.69 25.99
N ASP A 87 -4.00 -17.40 26.76
CA ASP A 87 -2.66 -17.10 26.24
C ASP A 87 -2.07 -18.22 25.38
N SER A 88 -2.24 -19.48 25.80
CA SER A 88 -1.73 -20.65 25.06
C SER A 88 -2.44 -20.84 23.72
N LYS A 89 -3.77 -20.66 23.69
CA LYS A 89 -4.58 -20.71 22.46
C LYS A 89 -4.19 -19.58 21.51
N LEU A 90 -4.06 -18.35 22.01
CA LEU A 90 -3.74 -17.18 21.20
C LEU A 90 -2.29 -17.21 20.69
N ARG A 91 -1.32 -17.68 21.50
CA ARG A 91 0.06 -17.95 21.01
C ARG A 91 0.08 -18.96 19.87
N ALA A 92 -0.67 -20.05 19.98
CA ALA A 92 -0.77 -21.04 18.91
C ALA A 92 -1.50 -20.50 17.67
N ALA A 93 -2.57 -19.72 17.85
CA ALA A 93 -3.39 -19.19 16.76
C ALA A 93 -2.69 -18.09 15.95
N PHE A 94 -1.94 -17.20 16.62
CA PHE A 94 -1.23 -16.07 16.01
C PHE A 94 0.27 -16.31 15.78
N GLY A 95 0.80 -17.50 16.12
CA GLY A 95 2.24 -17.79 16.04
C GLY A 95 3.11 -16.92 16.95
N ALA A 96 2.53 -16.39 18.02
CA ALA A 96 3.13 -15.36 18.86
C ALA A 96 4.26 -15.91 19.76
N PRO A 97 5.25 -15.09 20.16
CA PRO A 97 6.36 -15.53 21.01
C PRO A 97 5.88 -16.06 22.38
N ALA A 98 6.66 -16.94 22.99
CA ALA A 98 6.30 -17.62 24.24
C ALA A 98 5.91 -16.68 25.40
N GLY A 99 6.49 -15.47 25.46
CA GLY A 99 6.18 -14.44 26.46
C GLY A 99 4.94 -13.58 26.17
N ALA A 100 4.28 -13.74 25.01
CA ALA A 100 3.06 -13.02 24.69
C ALA A 100 1.92 -13.45 25.63
N LYS A 101 1.24 -12.48 26.24
CA LYS A 101 0.14 -12.67 27.20
C LYS A 101 -0.90 -11.57 27.06
N ALA A 102 -2.14 -11.84 27.46
CA ALA A 102 -3.15 -10.82 27.59
C ALA A 102 -2.75 -9.76 28.63
N VAL A 103 -2.98 -8.48 28.33
CA VAL A 103 -2.63 -7.35 29.23
C VAL A 103 -3.91 -6.60 29.61
N PRO A 104 -4.28 -6.49 30.90
CA PRO A 104 -5.44 -5.71 31.33
C PRO A 104 -5.40 -4.26 30.83
N VAL A 105 -6.55 -3.78 30.34
CA VAL A 105 -6.76 -2.41 29.87
C VAL A 105 -7.81 -1.75 30.75
N GLN A 106 -7.53 -0.55 31.25
CA GLN A 106 -8.56 0.33 31.77
C GLN A 106 -9.33 0.91 30.57
N PRO A 107 -10.64 0.64 30.39
CA PRO A 107 -11.35 1.08 29.19
C PRO A 107 -11.34 2.59 29.01
N GLN A 108 -10.88 3.05 27.83
CA GLN A 108 -10.83 4.47 27.46
C GLN A 108 -11.40 4.73 26.07
N SER A 109 -11.16 3.82 25.11
CA SER A 109 -11.70 3.95 23.76
C SER A 109 -13.17 3.51 23.68
N LYS A 110 -13.89 3.99 22.66
CA LYS A 110 -15.34 3.68 22.51
C LYS A 110 -15.59 2.17 22.38
N ALA A 111 -14.72 1.44 21.69
CA ALA A 111 -14.80 -0.02 21.61
C ALA A 111 -14.52 -0.72 22.95
N GLU A 112 -13.55 -0.25 23.72
CA GLU A 112 -13.25 -0.81 25.05
C GLU A 112 -14.40 -0.58 26.04
N LEU A 113 -15.01 0.61 26.00
CA LEU A 113 -16.16 0.98 26.85
C LEU A 113 -17.42 0.18 26.48
N GLU A 114 -17.72 0.04 25.18
CA GLU A 114 -18.85 -0.76 24.70
C GLU A 114 -18.65 -2.26 25.02
N LEU A 115 -17.43 -2.78 24.89
CA LEU A 115 -17.09 -4.17 25.22
C LEU A 115 -17.18 -4.45 26.73
N ALA A 116 -16.76 -3.49 27.57
CA ALA A 116 -16.90 -3.57 29.03
C ALA A 116 -18.37 -3.55 29.46
N ALA A 117 -19.18 -2.66 28.88
CA ALA A 117 -20.62 -2.59 29.15
C ALA A 117 -21.37 -3.86 28.72
N ALA A 118 -20.94 -4.49 27.62
CA ALA A 118 -21.48 -5.77 27.15
C ALA A 118 -21.07 -6.98 28.01
N ASN A 119 -19.97 -6.88 28.78
CA ASN A 119 -19.39 -7.98 29.57
C ASN A 119 -19.16 -7.58 31.05
N PRO A 120 -20.21 -7.27 31.82
CA PRO A 120 -20.08 -6.88 33.22
C PRO A 120 -19.39 -7.98 34.05
N GLY A 121 -18.36 -7.58 34.81
CA GLY A 121 -17.55 -8.51 35.62
C GLY A 121 -16.41 -9.22 34.88
N ALA A 122 -16.26 -9.01 33.56
CA ALA A 122 -15.07 -9.43 32.82
C ALA A 122 -13.97 -8.34 32.88
N ALA A 123 -12.70 -8.77 32.83
CA ALA A 123 -11.58 -7.90 32.58
C ALA A 123 -11.42 -7.68 31.07
N ILE A 124 -11.36 -6.42 30.63
CA ILE A 124 -10.99 -6.08 29.26
C ILE A 124 -9.47 -6.15 29.13
N VAL A 125 -9.00 -6.83 28.08
CA VAL A 125 -7.57 -7.05 27.84
C VAL A 125 -7.16 -6.66 26.44
N SER A 126 -5.96 -6.10 26.30
CA SER A 126 -5.27 -5.95 25.03
C SER A 126 -4.59 -7.26 24.64
N LEU A 127 -4.77 -7.63 23.38
CA LEU A 127 -4.16 -8.76 22.69
C LEU A 127 -3.02 -8.31 21.76
N ASN A 128 -2.62 -7.02 21.78
CA ASN A 128 -1.55 -6.51 20.92
C ASN A 128 -0.20 -7.23 21.13
N ALA A 129 0.03 -7.85 22.29
CA ALA A 129 1.21 -8.66 22.57
C ALA A 129 1.28 -9.98 21.78
N PHE A 130 0.16 -10.46 21.20
CA PHE A 130 0.11 -11.64 20.34
C PHE A 130 0.33 -11.31 18.85
N LEU A 131 0.30 -10.03 18.48
CA LEU A 131 0.56 -9.57 17.11
C LEU A 131 2.07 -9.42 16.87
N PRO A 132 2.53 -9.45 15.59
CA PRO A 132 3.85 -8.95 15.25
C PRO A 132 4.01 -7.51 15.74
N ALA A 133 5.13 -7.18 16.39
CA ALA A 133 5.33 -5.87 17.03
C ALA A 133 5.11 -4.69 16.06
N ASN A 134 5.50 -4.83 14.80
CA ASN A 134 5.29 -3.83 13.75
C ASN A 134 3.83 -3.68 13.34
N ALA A 135 3.04 -4.76 13.35
CA ALA A 135 1.60 -4.70 13.11
C ALA A 135 0.88 -4.04 14.29
N ALA A 136 1.25 -4.40 15.53
CA ALA A 136 0.72 -3.78 16.75
C ALA A 136 1.04 -2.27 16.84
N ALA A 137 2.22 -1.85 16.38
CA ALA A 137 2.63 -0.44 16.35
C ALA A 137 1.80 0.42 15.37
N LEU A 138 1.18 -0.21 14.36
CA LEU A 138 0.43 0.46 13.30
C LEU A 138 -1.10 0.25 13.38
N PHE A 139 -1.58 -0.80 14.07
CA PHE A 139 -3.00 -1.19 14.03
C PHE A 139 -3.97 -0.05 14.43
N ASN A 140 -4.97 0.13 13.58
CA ASN A 140 -5.99 1.17 13.58
C ASN A 140 -5.46 2.62 13.62
N ARG A 141 -4.20 2.84 13.21
CA ARG A 141 -3.62 4.17 13.02
C ARG A 141 -3.66 4.53 11.55
N GLU A 142 -3.93 5.79 11.28
CA GLU A 142 -3.73 6.35 9.95
C GLU A 142 -2.23 6.64 9.76
N PRO A 143 -1.60 6.23 8.65
CA PRO A 143 -0.55 7.05 8.07
C PRO A 143 -1.23 8.31 7.52
N ASN A 144 -0.71 9.49 7.85
CA ASN A 144 -1.36 10.78 7.55
C ASN A 144 -1.51 11.13 6.04
N PHE A 145 -1.27 10.18 5.13
CA PHE A 145 -1.36 10.32 3.67
C PHE A 145 -1.49 8.93 3.02
N GLY A 146 -1.94 8.87 1.76
CA GLY A 146 -2.22 7.63 1.03
C GLY A 146 -1.02 6.80 0.55
N GLY A 147 0.20 7.29 0.76
CA GLY A 147 1.43 6.86 0.09
C GLY A 147 2.06 5.51 0.46
N PRO A 148 1.86 4.90 1.65
CA PRO A 148 2.27 3.51 1.84
C PRO A 148 1.20 2.65 1.19
N ASN A 149 1.55 1.61 0.42
CA ASN A 149 0.55 0.73 -0.15
C ASN A 149 0.32 -0.52 0.73
N CYS A 150 -0.55 -1.40 0.26
CA CYS A 150 -0.81 -2.72 0.83
C CYS A 150 0.48 -3.53 1.08
N PHE A 151 1.38 -3.57 0.09
CA PHE A 151 2.67 -4.24 0.21
C PHE A 151 3.57 -3.63 1.30
N ASN A 152 3.65 -2.30 1.43
CA ASN A 152 4.37 -1.68 2.55
C ASN A 152 3.81 -2.13 3.91
N ALA A 153 2.48 -2.24 4.07
CA ALA A 153 1.85 -2.75 5.28
C ALA A 153 2.26 -4.20 5.59
N ALA A 154 2.14 -5.09 4.60
CA ALA A 154 2.45 -6.51 4.76
C ALA A 154 3.94 -6.75 5.05
N LEU A 155 4.83 -6.05 4.35
CA LEU A 155 6.29 -6.14 4.52
C LEU A 155 6.76 -5.49 5.83
N THR A 156 6.07 -4.46 6.31
CA THR A 156 6.32 -3.86 7.64
C THR A 156 5.88 -4.82 8.75
N ALA A 157 4.68 -5.41 8.67
CA ALA A 157 4.20 -6.41 9.62
C ALA A 157 5.11 -7.67 9.67
N ALA A 158 5.68 -8.04 8.52
CA ALA A 158 6.69 -9.08 8.38
C ALA A 158 8.07 -8.76 8.99
N GLY A 159 8.35 -7.51 9.36
CA GLY A 159 9.65 -7.09 9.88
C GLY A 159 10.72 -6.79 8.81
N LEU A 160 10.37 -6.78 7.52
CA LEU A 160 11.28 -6.33 6.46
C LEU A 160 11.42 -4.80 6.35
N MET A 161 10.54 -4.05 7.02
CA MET A 161 10.55 -2.58 7.09
C MET A 161 10.23 -2.13 8.51
N GLU A 162 10.77 -0.98 8.93
CA GLU A 162 10.49 -0.39 10.24
C GLU A 162 9.16 0.41 10.22
N PRO A 163 8.32 0.39 11.28
CA PRO A 163 7.05 1.14 11.31
C PRO A 163 7.16 2.67 11.13
N ARG A 164 8.37 3.24 11.26
CA ARG A 164 8.69 4.65 11.02
C ARG A 164 9.25 4.94 9.62
N LYS A 165 9.47 3.90 8.79
CA LYS A 165 10.04 3.95 7.43
C LYS A 165 8.98 3.57 6.39
N LEU A 166 7.83 4.23 6.50
CA LEU A 166 6.70 4.03 5.61
C LEU A 166 7.00 4.68 4.25
N ARG A 167 6.61 4.02 3.16
CA ARG A 167 6.82 4.45 1.77
C ARG A 167 6.04 3.59 0.79
N HIS A 168 6.02 3.95 -0.50
CA HIS A 168 5.48 3.09 -1.54
C HIS A 168 6.39 1.86 -1.77
N VAL A 169 5.79 0.74 -2.20
CA VAL A 169 6.49 -0.49 -2.60
C VAL A 169 5.77 -1.06 -3.83
N GLY A 170 6.22 -0.73 -5.03
CA GLY A 170 5.61 -1.20 -6.26
C GLY A 170 5.78 -2.72 -6.43
N ASN A 171 4.89 -3.34 -7.20
CA ASN A 171 4.85 -4.80 -7.38
C ASN A 171 6.23 -5.43 -7.72
N PRO A 172 7.08 -4.82 -8.59
CA PRO A 172 8.43 -5.35 -8.83
C PRO A 172 9.34 -5.41 -7.59
N GLU A 173 9.22 -4.47 -6.63
CA GLU A 173 9.96 -4.57 -5.37
C GLU A 173 9.31 -5.59 -4.43
N ALA A 174 7.98 -5.67 -4.39
CA ALA A 174 7.28 -6.70 -3.62
C ALA A 174 7.69 -8.11 -4.08
N ASP A 175 7.66 -8.40 -5.38
CA ASP A 175 8.06 -9.69 -5.96
C ASP A 175 9.57 -9.97 -5.75
N GLN A 176 10.44 -8.95 -5.86
CA GLN A 176 11.87 -9.13 -5.60
C GLN A 176 12.16 -9.38 -4.11
N LEU A 177 11.43 -8.75 -3.18
CA LEU A 177 11.55 -9.03 -1.74
C LEU A 177 10.96 -10.40 -1.37
N LEU A 178 9.80 -10.77 -1.93
CA LEU A 178 9.18 -12.07 -1.71
C LEU A 178 10.05 -13.21 -2.26
N SER A 179 10.60 -13.09 -3.48
CA SER A 179 11.50 -14.09 -4.05
C SER A 179 12.86 -14.24 -3.33
N MET A 180 13.23 -13.30 -2.45
CA MET A 180 14.40 -13.40 -1.57
C MET A 180 14.02 -14.04 -0.22
N TYR A 181 13.13 -13.40 0.53
CA TYR A 181 12.90 -13.73 1.94
C TYR A 181 11.82 -14.81 2.14
N TYR A 182 11.10 -15.20 1.07
CA TYR A 182 9.95 -16.11 1.12
C TYR A 182 10.03 -17.22 0.06
N LYS A 183 9.19 -18.24 0.25
CA LYS A 183 8.90 -19.28 -0.75
C LYS A 183 7.39 -19.41 -0.94
N LYS A 184 6.93 -19.63 -2.18
CA LYS A 184 5.52 -19.91 -2.44
C LYS A 184 5.08 -21.19 -1.72
N VAL A 185 3.86 -21.18 -1.17
CA VAL A 185 3.20 -22.31 -0.50
C VAL A 185 1.74 -22.41 -0.94
N PRO A 186 1.09 -23.58 -0.85
CA PRO A 186 -0.34 -23.70 -1.15
C PRO A 186 -1.18 -22.79 -0.24
N SER A 187 -2.09 -22.01 -0.82
CA SER A 187 -3.02 -21.13 -0.09
C SER A 187 -4.03 -21.88 0.77
N SER A 188 -4.17 -23.20 0.59
CA SER A 188 -4.89 -24.11 1.51
C SER A 188 -4.11 -24.46 2.79
N SER A 189 -2.85 -24.00 2.93
CA SER A 189 -1.94 -24.43 4.00
C SER A 189 -1.40 -23.28 4.87
N LEU A 190 -2.13 -22.16 4.95
CA LEU A 190 -1.69 -20.91 5.59
C LEU A 190 -1.25 -21.09 7.05
N LYS A 191 -0.23 -20.34 7.45
CA LYS A 191 0.29 -20.24 8.81
C LYS A 191 0.57 -18.78 9.18
N PRO A 192 0.43 -18.38 10.45
CA PRO A 192 0.87 -17.07 10.92
C PRO A 192 2.26 -16.73 10.42
N GLY A 193 2.43 -15.51 9.87
CA GLY A 193 3.68 -15.06 9.28
C GLY A 193 3.81 -15.22 7.76
N ASP A 194 2.88 -15.93 7.11
CA ASP A 194 2.79 -15.91 5.65
C ASP A 194 2.35 -14.52 5.14
N VAL A 195 2.95 -14.06 4.05
CA VAL A 195 2.45 -12.91 3.25
C VAL A 195 1.59 -13.46 2.12
N LEU A 196 0.44 -12.86 1.87
CA LEU A 196 -0.46 -13.24 0.78
C LEU A 196 -0.52 -12.12 -0.26
N VAL A 197 -0.48 -12.49 -1.52
CA VAL A 197 -0.70 -11.59 -2.67
C VAL A 197 -2.04 -11.97 -3.30
N LEU A 198 -2.97 -11.02 -3.33
CA LEU A 198 -4.34 -11.23 -3.77
C LEU A 198 -4.56 -10.69 -5.20
N ASN A 199 -5.53 -11.29 -5.90
CA ASN A 199 -6.05 -10.88 -7.21
C ASN A 199 -4.97 -10.50 -8.25
N GLY A 200 -3.88 -11.27 -8.30
CA GLY A 200 -2.83 -11.14 -9.31
C GLY A 200 -1.78 -10.04 -9.05
N GLY A 201 -1.69 -9.53 -7.82
CA GLY A 201 -0.74 -8.47 -7.45
C GLY A 201 -1.40 -7.14 -7.07
N ASP A 202 -2.72 -7.09 -7.01
CA ASP A 202 -3.49 -5.91 -6.61
C ASP A 202 -3.30 -5.57 -5.11
N HIS A 203 -3.37 -6.58 -4.23
CA HIS A 203 -3.40 -6.35 -2.78
C HIS A 203 -2.46 -7.29 -2.01
N GLY A 204 -1.47 -6.72 -1.32
CA GLY A 204 -0.58 -7.42 -0.39
C GLY A 204 -1.10 -7.39 1.05
N VAL A 205 -1.21 -8.56 1.69
CA VAL A 205 -1.69 -8.70 3.08
C VAL A 205 -0.79 -9.63 3.90
N TYR A 206 -0.70 -9.42 5.21
CA TYR A 206 0.04 -10.31 6.12
C TYR A 206 -0.95 -11.20 6.87
N TYR A 207 -0.78 -12.52 6.81
CA TYR A 207 -1.67 -13.46 7.52
C TYR A 207 -1.27 -13.59 8.99
N LEU A 208 -2.13 -13.09 9.87
CA LEU A 208 -1.93 -13.13 11.31
C LEU A 208 -2.20 -14.54 11.88
N GLY A 209 -3.12 -15.29 11.28
CA GLY A 209 -3.66 -16.52 11.86
C GLY A 209 -5.11 -16.39 12.27
N GLY A 210 -5.75 -17.52 12.62
CA GLY A 210 -7.17 -17.54 12.99
C GLY A 210 -8.13 -17.07 11.90
N GLY A 211 -7.73 -17.09 10.62
CA GLY A 211 -8.48 -16.47 9.53
C GLY A 211 -8.32 -14.95 9.42
N LEU A 212 -7.51 -14.32 10.28
CA LEU A 212 -7.28 -12.87 10.28
C LEU A 212 -6.04 -12.47 9.47
N ILE A 213 -6.12 -11.28 8.88
CA ILE A 213 -5.05 -10.59 8.16
C ILE A 213 -4.79 -9.21 8.76
N PHE A 214 -3.56 -8.72 8.60
CA PHE A 214 -3.20 -7.33 8.74
C PHE A 214 -2.90 -6.75 7.36
N HIS A 215 -3.46 -5.58 7.05
CA HIS A 215 -3.25 -4.91 5.77
C HIS A 215 -3.42 -3.40 5.89
N LYS A 216 -2.91 -2.63 4.93
CA LYS A 216 -3.45 -1.28 4.71
C LYS A 216 -4.73 -1.39 3.89
N LYS A 217 -5.77 -0.68 4.34
CA LYS A 217 -6.95 -0.38 3.55
C LYS A 217 -6.79 1.00 2.92
N SER A 218 -7.07 1.10 1.62
CA SER A 218 -6.75 2.29 0.80
C SER A 218 -7.96 2.89 0.09
N TYR A 219 -9.18 2.51 0.47
CA TYR A 219 -10.39 3.07 -0.13
C TYR A 219 -10.62 4.50 0.39
N LEU A 220 -10.29 5.45 -0.48
CA LEU A 220 -10.90 6.79 -0.55
C LEU A 220 -10.79 7.65 0.72
N LYS A 221 -9.79 8.54 0.71
CA LYS A 221 -9.51 9.59 1.71
C LYS A 221 -9.08 9.09 3.09
N HIS A 222 -9.59 7.95 3.57
CA HIS A 222 -9.05 7.29 4.78
C HIS A 222 -8.09 6.17 4.41
N HIS A 223 -6.94 6.18 5.08
CA HIS A 223 -5.88 5.22 4.90
C HIS A 223 -5.58 4.63 6.26
N LEU A 224 -5.76 3.32 6.43
CA LEU A 224 -5.73 2.71 7.75
C LEU A 224 -5.07 1.34 7.71
N TYR A 225 -4.21 1.08 8.68
CA TYR A 225 -3.70 -0.26 8.95
C TYR A 225 -4.76 -1.04 9.74
N ARG A 226 -5.46 -1.94 9.07
CA ARG A 226 -6.61 -2.68 9.60
C ARG A 226 -6.28 -4.14 9.85
N ILE A 227 -7.00 -4.71 10.82
CA ILE A 227 -7.13 -6.14 10.99
C ILE A 227 -8.53 -6.51 10.51
N ALA A 228 -8.61 -7.49 9.63
CA ALA A 228 -9.86 -8.00 9.07
C ALA A 228 -9.78 -9.52 8.98
N ARG A 229 -10.91 -10.17 8.70
CA ARG A 229 -10.85 -11.56 8.22
C ARG A 229 -10.38 -11.61 6.77
N LEU A 230 -9.70 -12.69 6.38
CA LEU A 230 -9.17 -12.88 5.02
C LEU A 230 -10.27 -12.74 3.98
N GLU A 231 -11.44 -13.38 4.16
CA GLU A 231 -12.56 -13.29 3.22
C GLU A 231 -13.18 -11.88 3.11
N LYS A 232 -12.74 -10.94 3.95
CA LYS A 232 -13.22 -9.56 4.02
C LYS A 232 -12.17 -8.50 3.65
N ALA A 233 -11.02 -8.88 3.08
CA ALA A 233 -9.94 -7.95 2.73
C ALA A 233 -10.38 -6.75 1.86
N TYR A 234 -11.34 -6.99 0.97
CA TYR A 234 -11.94 -6.03 0.03
C TYR A 234 -13.32 -5.49 0.46
N TYR A 235 -13.88 -5.96 1.58
CA TYR A 235 -15.22 -5.56 2.01
C TYR A 235 -15.19 -4.21 2.73
N PRO A 236 -16.14 -3.29 2.49
CA PRO A 236 -16.21 -2.03 3.23
C PRO A 236 -16.49 -2.26 4.72
N GLU A 237 -15.89 -1.45 5.58
CA GLU A 237 -16.05 -1.51 7.03
C GLU A 237 -17.08 -0.50 7.56
N PRO A 238 -17.70 -0.77 8.73
CA PRO A 238 -18.47 0.23 9.46
C PRO A 238 -17.65 1.48 9.77
N ASN A 239 -18.22 2.64 9.46
CA ASN A 239 -17.62 3.97 9.59
C ASN A 239 -16.45 4.28 8.61
N GLU A 240 -16.24 3.45 7.58
CA GLU A 240 -15.37 3.81 6.45
C GLU A 240 -16.07 4.85 5.55
N TRP A 241 -15.34 5.87 5.09
CA TRP A 241 -15.89 6.88 4.20
C TRP A 241 -16.29 6.26 2.86
N LYS A 242 -17.46 6.64 2.36
CA LYS A 242 -17.96 6.22 1.04
C LYS A 242 -18.13 7.44 0.16
N PRO A 243 -17.81 7.34 -1.15
CA PRO A 243 -17.96 8.45 -2.07
C PRO A 243 -19.44 8.78 -2.25
N GLY A 244 -19.77 10.06 -2.24
CA GLY A 244 -21.09 10.52 -2.66
C GLY A 244 -21.26 10.32 -4.18
N PRO A 245 -22.51 10.37 -4.68
CA PRO A 245 -22.78 10.27 -6.12
C PRO A 245 -22.12 11.40 -6.95
N PHE A 246 -21.60 12.44 -6.29
CA PHE A 246 -20.91 13.58 -6.91
C PHE A 246 -19.36 13.52 -6.79
N ASP A 247 -18.79 12.58 -6.01
CA ASP A 247 -17.31 12.45 -5.85
C ASP A 247 -16.61 11.83 -7.08
N GLY A 248 -17.37 11.43 -8.11
CA GLY A 248 -16.85 11.08 -9.43
C GLY A 248 -16.28 9.66 -9.58
N GLY A 249 -16.94 8.84 -10.41
CA GLY A 249 -16.30 7.72 -11.12
C GLY A 249 -15.78 6.52 -10.32
N SER A 250 -15.82 6.52 -8.99
CA SER A 250 -15.34 5.38 -8.18
C SER A 250 -16.12 4.09 -8.49
N PRO A 251 -15.47 3.03 -9.03
CA PRO A 251 -16.13 1.74 -9.25
C PRO A 251 -16.33 0.94 -7.95
N PHE A 252 -15.78 1.40 -6.82
CA PHE A 252 -15.58 0.63 -5.60
C PHE A 252 -16.74 0.72 -4.58
N ASN A 253 -17.99 0.71 -5.06
CA ASN A 253 -19.18 0.59 -4.19
C ASN A 253 -19.40 -0.84 -3.67
N ASN A 254 -18.80 -1.83 -4.32
CA ASN A 254 -19.01 -3.25 -4.06
C ASN A 254 -17.76 -3.86 -3.41
N ALA A 255 -17.96 -4.86 -2.55
CA ALA A 255 -16.87 -5.72 -2.10
C ALA A 255 -16.39 -6.59 -3.26
N GLU A 256 -15.09 -6.55 -3.58
CA GLU A 256 -14.52 -7.46 -4.58
C GLU A 256 -14.27 -8.85 -3.96
N GLU A 257 -14.53 -9.91 -4.72
CA GLU A 257 -14.22 -11.27 -4.31
C GLU A 257 -12.72 -11.59 -4.51
N ILE A 258 -12.16 -12.40 -3.61
CA ILE A 258 -10.78 -12.89 -3.74
C ILE A 258 -10.78 -14.04 -4.75
N ARG A 259 -10.36 -13.73 -5.98
CA ARG A 259 -10.31 -14.63 -7.14
C ARG A 259 -9.00 -15.41 -7.21
N GLN A 260 -7.91 -14.86 -6.69
CA GLN A 260 -6.58 -15.48 -6.65
C GLN A 260 -5.88 -15.14 -5.33
N THR A 261 -5.25 -16.14 -4.71
CA THR A 261 -4.46 -16.00 -3.47
C THR A 261 -3.15 -16.73 -3.63
N GLU A 262 -2.05 -16.00 -3.71
CA GLU A 262 -0.70 -16.55 -3.69
C GLU A 262 -0.08 -16.38 -2.30
N ALA A 263 0.15 -17.50 -1.61
CA ALA A 263 0.71 -17.50 -0.27
C ALA A 263 2.23 -17.69 -0.30
N TRP A 264 2.92 -16.87 0.47
CA TRP A 264 4.38 -16.83 0.58
C TRP A 264 4.78 -17.03 2.04
N ARG A 265 5.60 -18.05 2.31
CA ARG A 265 6.07 -18.39 3.67
C ARG A 265 7.50 -17.91 3.89
N PRO A 266 7.82 -17.23 5.01
CA PRO A 266 9.18 -16.76 5.26
C PRO A 266 10.16 -17.94 5.34
N THR A 267 11.36 -17.75 4.79
CA THR A 267 12.42 -18.78 4.75
C THR A 267 13.39 -18.69 5.91
N GLY A 268 13.47 -17.53 6.57
CA GLY A 268 14.55 -17.20 7.51
C GLY A 268 15.87 -16.83 6.82
N ALA A 269 15.90 -16.68 5.49
CA ALA A 269 17.08 -16.28 4.76
C ALA A 269 17.50 -14.85 5.08
N THR A 270 18.82 -14.61 5.17
CA THR A 270 19.43 -13.29 5.32
C THR A 270 20.33 -13.01 4.12
N TYR A 271 20.25 -11.79 3.58
CA TYR A 271 21.05 -11.37 2.43
C TYR A 271 21.96 -10.20 2.84
N GLY A 272 23.27 -10.43 2.82
CA GLY A 272 24.26 -9.34 2.77
C GLY A 272 24.41 -8.82 1.35
N TYR A 273 25.04 -7.64 1.18
CA TYR A 273 25.27 -6.99 -0.11
C TYR A 273 25.93 -7.89 -1.19
N GLY A 274 26.63 -8.94 -0.75
CA GLY A 274 27.29 -9.91 -1.64
C GLY A 274 28.56 -9.34 -2.26
N GLN A 275 28.99 -9.92 -3.37
CA GLN A 275 29.97 -9.27 -4.24
C GLN A 275 29.23 -8.33 -5.19
N ALA A 276 29.71 -7.09 -5.23
CA ALA A 276 29.28 -6.04 -6.15
C ALA A 276 30.54 -5.23 -6.51
N SER A 277 30.63 -4.76 -7.75
CA SER A 277 31.72 -3.87 -8.16
C SER A 277 31.66 -2.53 -7.42
N PRO A 278 32.77 -1.75 -7.36
CA PRO A 278 32.75 -0.41 -6.78
C PRO A 278 31.70 0.51 -7.43
N ALA A 279 31.47 0.36 -8.73
CA ALA A 279 30.44 1.12 -9.46
C ALA A 279 29.01 0.71 -9.07
N GLU A 280 28.73 -0.59 -8.88
CA GLU A 280 27.42 -1.05 -8.38
C GLU A 280 27.20 -0.63 -6.93
N THR A 281 28.23 -0.70 -6.10
CA THR A 281 28.20 -0.24 -4.70
C THR A 281 27.91 1.26 -4.61
N ALA A 282 28.53 2.08 -5.46
CA ALA A 282 28.25 3.51 -5.52
C ALA A 282 26.79 3.81 -5.90
N LYS A 283 26.24 3.10 -6.90
CA LYS A 283 24.81 3.21 -7.29
C LYS A 283 23.88 2.81 -6.14
N VAL A 284 24.18 1.72 -5.43
CA VAL A 284 23.43 1.29 -4.23
C VAL A 284 23.48 2.34 -3.13
N ASN A 285 24.65 2.94 -2.86
CA ASN A 285 24.79 4.02 -1.87
C ASN A 285 23.95 5.25 -2.25
N THR A 286 23.86 5.61 -3.53
CA THR A 286 22.96 6.68 -3.98
C THR A 286 21.49 6.31 -3.81
N ILE A 287 21.09 5.05 -4.03
CA ILE A 287 19.72 4.58 -3.75
C ILE A 287 19.43 4.59 -2.24
N LEU A 288 20.42 4.32 -1.38
CA LEU A 288 20.30 4.45 0.08
C LEU A 288 20.17 5.92 0.51
N PHE A 289 20.92 6.84 -0.11
CA PHE A 289 20.75 8.28 0.12
C PHE A 289 19.35 8.77 -0.27
N LEU A 290 18.83 8.35 -1.43
CA LEU A 290 17.44 8.59 -1.83
C LEU A 290 16.45 7.97 -0.83
N THR A 291 16.71 6.74 -0.37
CA THR A 291 15.89 6.05 0.65
C THR A 291 15.75 6.88 1.91
N GLU A 292 16.86 7.34 2.48
CA GLU A 292 16.85 8.12 3.72
C GLU A 292 16.08 9.44 3.57
N HIS A 293 16.23 10.13 2.44
CA HIS A 293 15.55 11.40 2.20
C HIS A 293 14.05 11.25 1.90
N ILE A 294 13.63 10.18 1.23
CA ILE A 294 12.21 9.87 0.95
C ILE A 294 11.49 9.36 2.20
N GLU A 295 12.13 8.47 2.98
CA GLU A 295 11.57 7.98 4.25
C GLU A 295 11.40 9.12 5.27
N LYS A 296 12.31 10.12 5.27
CA LYS A 296 12.16 11.36 6.08
C LYS A 296 10.97 12.23 5.70
N GLN A 297 10.38 12.09 4.50
CA GLN A 297 9.17 12.83 4.14
C GLN A 297 7.89 12.15 4.66
N ALA A 298 7.98 10.92 5.20
CA ALA A 298 6.83 10.26 5.82
C ALA A 298 6.35 11.03 7.07
N PRO A 299 5.03 11.13 7.32
CA PRO A 299 3.93 10.58 6.51
C PRO A 299 3.44 11.53 5.42
N ASN A 300 3.92 12.77 5.31
CA ASN A 300 3.32 13.77 4.42
C ASN A 300 3.68 13.59 2.93
N TRP A 301 4.83 12.95 2.65
CA TRP A 301 5.46 12.70 1.35
C TRP A 301 5.34 13.79 0.28
N ALA A 302 5.54 15.04 0.68
CA ALA A 302 5.69 16.21 -0.19
C ALA A 302 6.98 16.17 -1.04
N LEU A 303 7.18 15.10 -1.82
CA LEU A 303 8.43 14.79 -2.53
C LEU A 303 8.79 15.89 -3.53
N ALA A 304 7.87 16.23 -4.42
CA ALA A 304 8.05 17.31 -5.40
C ALA A 304 8.37 18.66 -4.75
N LYS A 305 7.78 18.98 -3.59
CA LYS A 305 7.97 20.27 -2.89
C LYS A 305 9.25 20.32 -2.05
N ASN A 306 9.64 19.21 -1.43
CA ASN A 306 10.75 19.16 -0.46
C ASN A 306 12.07 18.65 -1.09
N LEU A 307 11.98 17.80 -2.10
CA LEU A 307 13.12 17.24 -2.86
C LEU A 307 13.21 17.83 -4.28
N GLY A 308 12.19 18.53 -4.76
CA GLY A 308 12.16 19.17 -6.08
C GLY A 308 11.81 18.22 -7.24
N TYR A 309 10.99 18.66 -8.19
CA TYR A 309 10.59 17.87 -9.37
C TYR A 309 11.78 17.38 -10.23
N PHE A 310 12.94 18.05 -10.16
CA PHE A 310 14.17 17.59 -10.80
C PHE A 310 14.62 16.20 -10.28
N THR A 311 14.38 15.88 -9.00
CA THR A 311 14.68 14.58 -8.38
C THR A 311 13.87 13.48 -9.05
N GLU A 312 12.61 13.78 -9.36
CA GLU A 312 11.61 12.83 -9.83
C GLU A 312 11.90 12.50 -11.31
N ARG A 313 12.23 13.52 -12.11
CA ARG A 313 12.81 13.40 -13.46
C ARG A 313 14.15 12.64 -13.45
N LEU A 314 15.01 12.92 -12.46
CA LEU A 314 16.31 12.26 -12.33
C LEU A 314 16.16 10.77 -11.98
N MET A 315 15.25 10.38 -11.08
CA MET A 315 15.00 8.96 -10.77
C MET A 315 14.55 8.18 -12.01
N GLU A 316 13.69 8.74 -12.87
CA GLU A 316 13.32 8.11 -14.14
C GLU A 316 14.52 7.95 -15.10
N ASN A 317 15.40 8.95 -15.15
CA ASN A 317 16.63 8.85 -15.96
C ASN A 317 17.61 7.79 -15.40
N LEU A 318 17.73 7.69 -14.07
CA LEU A 318 18.59 6.70 -13.41
C LEU A 318 18.06 5.28 -13.58
N LEU A 319 16.74 5.06 -13.60
CA LEU A 319 16.14 3.76 -13.90
C LEU A 319 16.52 3.26 -15.30
N SER A 320 16.41 4.13 -16.30
CA SER A 320 16.83 3.80 -17.67
C SER A 320 18.33 3.45 -17.74
N ASP A 321 19.19 4.32 -17.18
CA ASP A 321 20.65 4.15 -17.21
C ASP A 321 21.15 2.95 -16.39
N TRP A 322 20.49 2.63 -15.27
CA TRP A 322 20.89 1.58 -14.35
C TRP A 322 20.10 0.28 -14.55
N SER A 323 19.34 0.17 -15.63
CA SER A 323 18.55 -1.02 -16.03
C SER A 323 19.34 -2.34 -16.09
N ALA A 324 20.67 -2.28 -16.19
CA ALA A 324 21.55 -3.45 -16.01
C ALA A 324 21.44 -4.08 -14.60
N LEU A 325 21.24 -3.28 -13.54
CA LEU A 325 21.07 -3.77 -12.16
C LEU A 325 19.84 -4.68 -12.03
N ALA A 326 18.76 -4.39 -12.77
CA ALA A 326 17.54 -5.21 -12.82
C ALA A 326 17.82 -6.65 -13.30
N LYS A 327 18.87 -6.83 -14.10
CA LYS A 327 19.30 -8.12 -14.69
C LYS A 327 20.53 -8.71 -13.97
N SER A 328 21.03 -8.07 -12.93
CA SER A 328 22.20 -8.56 -12.18
C SER A 328 21.90 -9.92 -11.54
N PRO A 329 22.83 -10.89 -11.54
CA PRO A 329 22.65 -12.15 -10.84
C PRO A 329 22.52 -11.96 -9.32
N ASN A 330 23.12 -10.91 -8.76
CA ASN A 330 23.03 -10.58 -7.34
C ASN A 330 21.60 -10.08 -6.99
N PRO A 331 20.82 -10.79 -6.15
CA PRO A 331 19.44 -10.42 -5.83
C PRO A 331 19.33 -9.10 -5.07
N VAL A 332 20.36 -8.72 -4.31
CA VAL A 332 20.37 -7.45 -3.56
C VAL A 332 20.48 -6.25 -4.51
N LEU A 333 21.28 -6.35 -5.57
CA LEU A 333 21.36 -5.31 -6.60
C LEU A 333 20.04 -5.15 -7.36
N ARG A 334 19.33 -6.26 -7.64
CA ARG A 334 17.97 -6.21 -8.17
C ARG A 334 16.99 -5.54 -7.20
N ALA A 335 17.05 -5.87 -5.91
CA ALA A 335 16.18 -5.29 -4.88
C ALA A 335 16.34 -3.77 -4.75
N TYR A 336 17.58 -3.26 -4.80
CA TYR A 336 17.83 -1.81 -4.84
C TYR A 336 17.32 -1.15 -6.12
N TYR A 337 17.48 -1.79 -7.29
CA TYR A 337 16.89 -1.28 -8.53
C TYR A 337 15.35 -1.20 -8.47
N THR A 338 14.68 -2.25 -7.97
CA THR A 338 13.22 -2.24 -7.83
C THR A 338 12.71 -1.25 -6.78
N ARG A 339 13.54 -0.92 -5.78
CA ARG A 339 13.25 0.16 -4.83
C ARG A 339 13.32 1.54 -5.49
N LEU A 340 14.31 1.78 -6.35
CA LEU A 340 14.38 3.02 -7.13
C LEU A 340 13.14 3.20 -8.03
N ALA A 341 12.60 2.10 -8.58
CA ALA A 341 11.33 2.15 -9.31
C ALA A 341 10.17 2.55 -8.42
N SER A 342 10.05 1.92 -7.24
CA SER A 342 9.03 2.27 -6.24
C SER A 342 9.11 3.73 -5.77
N PHE A 343 10.31 4.31 -5.70
CA PHE A 343 10.49 5.73 -5.37
C PHE A 343 10.04 6.68 -6.49
N ARG A 344 10.31 6.33 -7.76
CA ARG A 344 9.78 7.08 -8.91
C ARG A 344 8.25 7.01 -8.96
N ASP A 345 7.67 5.84 -8.67
CA ASP A 345 6.21 5.69 -8.63
C ASP A 345 5.59 6.49 -7.48
N GLN A 346 6.27 6.55 -6.32
CA GLN A 346 5.86 7.38 -5.18
C GLN A 346 5.92 8.88 -5.48
N ALA A 347 6.96 9.33 -6.20
CA ALA A 347 7.10 10.71 -6.67
C ALA A 347 5.91 11.11 -7.56
N ASN A 348 5.62 10.32 -8.59
CA ASN A 348 4.47 10.54 -9.47
C ASN A 348 3.15 10.63 -8.67
N GLN A 349 2.94 9.71 -7.72
CA GLN A 349 1.75 9.72 -6.84
C GLN A 349 1.68 10.97 -5.93
N SER A 350 2.81 11.47 -5.42
CA SER A 350 2.87 12.75 -4.67
C SER A 350 2.47 13.91 -5.57
N ILE A 351 3.07 14.06 -6.76
CA ILE A 351 2.73 15.12 -7.72
C ILE A 351 1.22 15.14 -8.02
N GLU A 352 0.66 14.00 -8.40
CA GLU A 352 -0.76 13.86 -8.77
C GLU A 352 -1.70 14.21 -7.60
N THR A 353 -1.34 13.82 -6.38
CA THR A 353 -2.16 14.04 -5.17
C THR A 353 -2.04 15.47 -4.63
N GLU A 354 -0.85 16.07 -4.69
CA GLU A 354 -0.52 17.29 -3.94
C GLU A 354 -0.35 18.56 -4.77
N LEU A 355 -0.07 18.41 -6.06
CA LEU A 355 0.16 19.52 -6.98
C LEU A 355 -0.89 19.54 -8.08
N LEU A 356 -1.30 18.38 -8.61
CA LEU A 356 -2.14 18.26 -9.80
C LEU A 356 -3.51 17.61 -9.53
N SER A 357 -4.01 17.66 -8.28
CA SER A 357 -5.25 17.00 -7.85
C SER A 357 -6.56 17.74 -8.18
N SER A 358 -6.51 18.79 -9.02
CA SER A 358 -7.70 19.48 -9.52
C SER A 358 -7.57 19.80 -11.02
N PRO A 359 -8.69 19.88 -11.79
CA PRO A 359 -8.64 20.22 -13.21
C PRO A 359 -7.98 21.58 -13.51
N HIS A 360 -8.10 22.55 -12.59
CA HIS A 360 -7.42 23.84 -12.71
C HIS A 360 -5.89 23.69 -12.58
N ALA A 361 -5.43 22.90 -11.60
CA ALA A 361 -4.01 22.64 -11.42
C ALA A 361 -3.43 21.79 -12.58
N GLN A 362 -4.18 20.82 -13.10
CA GLN A 362 -3.81 20.05 -14.29
C GLN A 362 -3.68 20.95 -15.53
N GLY A 363 -4.62 21.90 -15.71
CA GLY A 363 -4.56 22.92 -16.76
C GLY A 363 -3.39 23.90 -16.62
N ASN A 364 -2.73 23.97 -15.45
CA ASN A 364 -1.56 24.81 -15.18
C ASN A 364 -0.32 23.99 -14.76
N ALA A 365 -0.29 22.69 -15.08
CA ALA A 365 0.70 21.76 -14.53
C ALA A 365 2.15 22.18 -14.80
N TYR A 366 2.43 22.75 -15.98
CA TYR A 366 3.77 23.18 -16.37
C TYR A 366 4.36 24.23 -15.42
N GLU A 367 3.65 25.33 -15.16
CA GLU A 367 4.14 26.39 -14.26
C GLU A 367 4.15 25.95 -12.78
N ILE A 368 3.23 25.06 -12.37
CA ILE A 368 3.25 24.46 -11.02
C ILE A 368 4.50 23.60 -10.81
N LEU A 369 4.80 22.69 -11.75
CA LEU A 369 5.98 21.81 -11.68
C LEU A 369 7.29 22.59 -11.79
N LYS A 370 7.31 23.64 -12.62
CA LYS A 370 8.43 24.58 -12.76
C LYS A 370 8.64 25.41 -11.49
N GLY A 371 7.57 25.78 -10.79
CA GLY A 371 7.62 26.40 -9.46
C GLY A 371 8.23 25.52 -8.36
N VAL A 372 8.24 24.19 -8.55
CA VAL A 372 8.93 23.23 -7.67
C VAL A 372 10.19 22.60 -8.31
N TRP A 373 10.79 23.26 -9.30
CA TRP A 373 12.10 22.89 -9.84
C TRP A 373 13.22 23.37 -8.90
N LEU A 374 13.58 22.54 -7.92
CA LEU A 374 14.50 22.91 -6.82
C LEU A 374 15.89 22.22 -6.86
N PRO A 375 16.70 22.34 -7.94
CA PRO A 375 18.02 21.70 -8.00
C PRO A 375 19.09 22.33 -7.10
N ARG A 376 18.86 23.51 -6.49
CA ARG A 376 19.82 24.16 -5.58
C ARG A 376 19.37 24.11 -4.12
N ASN A 377 19.54 22.94 -3.51
CA ASN A 377 19.49 22.74 -2.05
C ASN A 377 20.54 21.69 -1.63
N ASP A 378 20.76 21.49 -0.33
CA ASP A 378 21.87 20.65 0.16
C ASP A 378 21.67 19.15 -0.08
N TYR A 379 20.42 18.69 -0.16
CA TYR A 379 20.11 17.34 -0.62
C TYR A 379 20.44 17.18 -2.12
N SER A 380 20.09 18.16 -2.95
CA SER A 380 20.44 18.18 -4.38
C SER A 380 21.95 18.19 -4.60
N ARG A 381 22.71 18.93 -3.78
CA ARG A 381 24.19 18.89 -3.75
C ARG A 381 24.71 17.50 -3.42
N GLY A 382 24.18 16.88 -2.35
CA GLY A 382 24.57 15.52 -1.94
C GLY A 382 24.25 14.45 -3.00
N LEU A 383 23.12 14.58 -3.69
CA LEU A 383 22.72 13.67 -4.78
C LEU A 383 23.59 13.85 -6.02
N VAL A 384 23.72 15.09 -6.52
CA VAL A 384 24.49 15.36 -7.74
C VAL A 384 25.99 15.13 -7.53
N GLY A 385 26.54 15.43 -6.35
CA GLY A 385 27.93 15.12 -6.02
C GLY A 385 28.25 13.62 -6.09
N GLN A 386 27.36 12.76 -5.59
CA GLN A 386 27.51 11.30 -5.74
C GLN A 386 27.43 10.86 -7.21
N LEU A 387 26.49 11.42 -7.97
CA LEU A 387 26.31 11.07 -9.38
C LEU A 387 27.49 11.54 -10.25
N LEU A 388 28.05 12.72 -10.01
CA LEU A 388 29.28 13.19 -10.66
C LEU A 388 30.43 12.19 -10.45
N ALA A 389 30.62 11.70 -9.22
CA ALA A 389 31.62 10.67 -8.93
C ALA A 389 31.32 9.34 -9.67
N ILE A 390 30.06 8.91 -9.73
CA ILE A 390 29.63 7.70 -10.48
C ILE A 390 29.92 7.80 -11.98
N TYR A 391 29.81 9.00 -12.57
CA TYR A 391 30.10 9.25 -14.00
C TYR A 391 31.53 9.78 -14.26
N GLY A 392 32.43 9.70 -13.27
CA GLY A 392 33.84 10.06 -13.43
C GLY A 392 34.09 11.54 -13.70
N LYS A 393 33.28 12.43 -13.10
CA LYS A 393 33.31 13.88 -13.32
C LYS A 393 33.94 14.63 -12.14
N ASP A 394 34.51 15.80 -12.43
CA ASP A 394 35.13 16.66 -11.43
C ASP A 394 34.09 17.19 -10.42
N PRO A 395 34.23 16.93 -9.10
CA PRO A 395 33.39 17.52 -8.07
C PRO A 395 33.39 19.05 -8.05
N ALA A 396 34.45 19.73 -8.53
CA ALA A 396 34.47 21.19 -8.67
C ALA A 396 33.43 21.70 -9.69
N GLY A 397 32.96 20.84 -10.60
CA GLY A 397 31.86 21.11 -11.52
C GLY A 397 30.47 21.13 -10.87
N LEU A 398 30.32 20.84 -9.57
CA LEU A 398 29.03 20.65 -8.91
C LEU A 398 28.06 21.83 -9.09
N GLU A 399 28.38 23.03 -8.62
CA GLU A 399 27.43 24.16 -8.71
C GLU A 399 27.16 24.55 -10.18
N ARG A 400 28.15 24.43 -11.09
CA ARG A 400 27.94 24.62 -12.54
C ARG A 400 26.93 23.61 -13.10
N THR A 401 26.97 22.38 -12.62
CA THR A 401 26.03 21.30 -13.01
C THR A 401 24.64 21.58 -12.46
N LEU A 402 24.52 22.05 -11.22
CA LEU A 402 23.23 22.44 -10.63
C LEU A 402 22.61 23.65 -11.36
N ASP A 403 23.42 24.61 -11.81
CA ASP A 403 22.96 25.73 -12.64
C ASP A 403 22.53 25.28 -14.05
N ALA A 404 23.24 24.33 -14.67
CA ALA A 404 22.85 23.74 -15.95
C ALA A 404 21.52 22.93 -15.86
N ILE A 405 21.25 22.28 -14.72
CA ILE A 405 19.96 21.65 -14.42
C ILE A 405 18.89 22.73 -14.17
N GLY A 406 19.20 23.76 -13.39
CA GLY A 406 18.31 24.90 -13.12
C GLY A 406 17.81 25.58 -14.39
N ALA A 407 18.69 25.79 -15.37
CA ALA A 407 18.37 26.41 -16.65
C ALA A 407 17.58 25.52 -17.64
N LYS A 408 17.39 24.23 -17.36
CA LYS A 408 16.83 23.25 -18.33
C LYS A 408 15.73 22.36 -17.72
N PHE A 409 14.64 22.99 -17.29
CA PHE A 409 13.44 22.32 -16.76
C PHE A 409 12.93 21.14 -17.62
N GLU A 410 12.84 21.33 -18.94
CA GLU A 410 12.31 20.32 -19.87
C GLU A 410 13.31 19.18 -20.16
N GLY A 411 14.60 19.41 -19.89
CA GLY A 411 15.68 18.48 -20.23
C GLY A 411 15.79 17.28 -19.29
N SER A 412 16.84 16.49 -19.50
CA SER A 412 17.29 15.47 -18.55
C SER A 412 18.31 16.08 -17.58
N PRO A 413 18.04 16.05 -16.25
CA PRO A 413 19.06 16.35 -15.25
C PRO A 413 20.29 15.44 -15.39
N LEU A 414 20.08 14.16 -15.70
CA LEU A 414 21.16 13.18 -15.84
C LEU A 414 22.09 13.49 -17.01
N GLU A 415 21.57 14.04 -18.10
CA GLU A 415 22.41 14.50 -19.22
C GLU A 415 23.32 15.66 -18.81
N GLN A 416 22.86 16.57 -17.96
CA GLN A 416 23.71 17.69 -17.50
C GLN A 416 24.84 17.17 -16.60
N ILE A 417 24.56 16.18 -15.75
CA ILE A 417 25.56 15.49 -14.92
C ILE A 417 26.58 14.75 -15.80
N LYS A 418 26.13 14.04 -16.85
CA LYS A 418 27.02 13.35 -17.80
C LYS A 418 27.81 14.31 -18.71
N ALA A 419 27.28 15.51 -18.96
CA ALA A 419 27.93 16.57 -19.73
C ALA A 419 28.86 17.46 -18.89
N ALA A 420 28.88 17.31 -17.56
CA ALA A 420 29.76 18.06 -16.67
C ALA A 420 31.24 17.89 -17.04
N ASN A 421 31.99 18.99 -16.97
CA ASN A 421 33.44 19.12 -17.11
C ASN A 421 33.90 20.16 -16.08
#